data_AF-A0A2P9H4E4-F1
#
_entry.id   AF-A0A2P9H4E4-F1
#
_cell.length_a   1.000
_cell.length_b   1.000
_cell.length_c   1.000
_cell.angle_alpha   90.00
_cell.angle_beta   90.00
_cell.angle_gamma   90.00
#
_symmetry.space_group_name_H-M   'P 1'
#
loop_
_entity.id
_entity.type
_entity.pdbx_description
1 polymer ?
#
loop_
_entity_poly.entity_id
_entity_poly.type
_entity_poly.pdbx_seq_one_letter_code
_entity_poly.pdbx_strand_id
1 'polypeptide(L)'
;MMVEVPLAALSIQDFEADFLSIGSNDLVQYLTAASRESGQLASLQDPLRLAALGLIRHVVTHASARNIDVSLCGDMAADPRCIPALLATGLRALSLAPAAQAAVRSAIAGFSGELPESASN
;
A
#
# COMPACT_ATOMS: atom_id res chain seq x y z
N MET A 1 -0.04 -11.04 8.77
CA MET A 1 0.44 -9.97 9.67
C MET A 1 0.13 -8.61 9.07
N MET A 2 -0.20 -7.63 9.91
CA MET A 2 -0.37 -6.24 9.47
C MET A 2 0.99 -5.54 9.36
N VAL A 3 1.26 -4.89 8.23
CA VAL A 3 2.48 -4.13 7.95
C VAL A 3 2.12 -2.65 7.91
N GLU A 4 2.10 -2.04 9.08
CA GLU A 4 1.66 -0.64 9.25
C GLU A 4 2.65 0.22 10.06
N VAL A 5 3.68 -0.41 10.62
CA VAL A 5 4.78 0.29 11.29
C VAL A 5 6.00 0.27 10.36
N PRO A 6 6.71 1.41 10.18
CA PRO A 6 7.87 1.48 9.28
C PRO A 6 8.94 0.43 9.58
N LEU A 7 9.17 0.10 10.85
CA LEU A 7 10.08 -0.98 11.26
C LEU A 7 9.68 -2.32 10.63
N ALA A 8 8.39 -2.68 10.68
CA ALA A 8 7.91 -3.94 10.12
C ALA A 8 8.05 -3.97 8.59
N ALA A 9 7.86 -2.84 7.91
CA ALA A 9 8.08 -2.73 6.48
C ALA A 9 9.57 -2.84 6.12
N LEU A 10 10.46 -2.17 6.85
CA LEU A 10 11.92 -2.17 6.62
C LEU A 10 12.60 -3.50 6.96
N SER A 11 12.05 -4.22 7.93
CA SER A 11 12.56 -5.51 8.43
C SER A 11 11.67 -6.67 7.99
N ILE A 12 10.97 -6.57 6.86
CA ILE A 12 9.94 -7.54 6.48
C ILE A 12 10.50 -8.98 6.33
N GLN A 13 11.80 -9.13 6.06
CA GLN A 13 12.49 -10.43 6.05
C GLN A 13 12.54 -11.16 7.39
N ASP A 14 12.46 -10.42 8.50
CA ASP A 14 12.58 -10.93 9.86
C ASP A 14 11.26 -11.49 10.39
N PHE A 15 10.16 -11.31 9.64
CA PHE A 15 8.84 -11.76 10.02
C PHE A 15 8.39 -12.96 9.18
N GLU A 16 7.76 -13.93 9.84
CA GLU A 16 7.08 -15.06 9.20
C GLU A 16 5.57 -14.84 9.28
N ALA A 17 4.90 -14.90 8.14
CA ALA A 17 3.46 -14.79 8.04
C ALA A 17 2.97 -15.49 6.77
N ASP A 18 1.81 -16.15 6.86
CA ASP A 18 1.15 -16.78 5.71
C ASP A 18 0.56 -15.76 4.73
N PHE A 19 0.35 -14.52 5.20
CA PHE A 19 -0.26 -13.43 4.48
C PHE A 19 0.17 -12.07 5.06
N LEU A 20 0.32 -11.05 4.23
CA LEU A 20 0.62 -9.68 4.65
C LEU A 20 -0.50 -8.71 4.25
N SER A 21 -0.86 -7.81 5.17
CA SER A 21 -1.79 -6.71 4.90
C SER A 21 -1.12 -5.39 5.25
N ILE A 22 -0.91 -4.53 4.25
CA ILE A 22 -0.35 -3.21 4.47
C ILE A 22 -1.45 -2.29 5.01
N GLY A 23 -1.26 -1.75 6.22
CA GLY A 23 -2.15 -0.76 6.83
C GLY A 23 -1.71 0.64 6.45
N SER A 24 -2.29 1.19 5.37
CA SER A 24 -1.81 2.46 4.81
C SER A 24 -1.93 3.66 5.74
N ASN A 25 -2.99 3.71 6.54
CA ASN A 25 -3.28 4.86 7.41
C ASN A 25 -2.20 5.05 8.48
N ASP A 26 -1.86 3.97 9.18
CA ASP A 26 -0.84 4.01 10.24
C ASP A 26 0.57 4.07 9.64
N LEU A 27 0.82 3.40 8.51
CA LEU A 27 2.09 3.48 7.81
C LEU A 27 2.43 4.93 7.42
N VAL A 28 1.48 5.63 6.79
CA VAL A 28 1.66 7.04 6.40
C VAL A 28 1.81 7.92 7.64
N GLN A 29 1.00 7.72 8.68
CA GLN A 29 1.07 8.48 9.93
C GLN A 29 2.45 8.35 10.60
N TYR A 30 2.98 7.14 10.74
CA TYR A 30 4.28 6.92 11.37
C TYR A 30 5.43 7.41 10.50
N LEU A 31 5.35 7.28 9.18
CA LEU A 31 6.38 7.81 8.27
C LEU A 31 6.48 9.33 8.29
N THR A 32 5.34 10.00 8.45
CA THR A 32 5.26 11.46 8.36
C THR A 32 5.34 12.12 9.73
N ALA A 33 5.32 11.33 10.80
CA ALA A 33 5.18 11.79 12.18
C ALA A 33 3.99 12.75 12.36
N ALA A 34 2.92 12.54 11.60
CA ALA A 34 1.76 13.42 11.55
C ALA A 34 0.49 12.69 12.00
N SER A 35 -0.09 13.11 13.13
CA SER A 35 -1.33 12.54 13.67
C SER A 35 -2.55 12.85 12.80
N ARG A 36 -3.37 11.83 12.48
CA ARG A 36 -4.60 11.95 11.66
C ARG A 36 -5.67 12.83 12.29
N GLU A 37 -5.65 12.94 13.61
CA GLU A 37 -6.56 13.79 14.37
C GLU A 37 -6.16 15.27 14.34
N SER A 38 -4.96 15.60 13.86
CA SER A 38 -4.48 16.98 13.78
C SER A 38 -4.71 17.57 12.40
N GLY A 39 -5.75 18.39 12.26
CA GLY A 39 -6.03 19.12 11.01
C GLY A 39 -4.88 20.03 10.57
N GLN A 40 -4.02 20.49 11.48
CA GLN A 40 -2.83 21.28 11.15
C GLN A 40 -1.76 20.49 10.39
N LEU A 41 -1.77 19.16 10.52
CA LEU A 41 -0.79 18.26 9.91
C LEU A 41 -1.35 17.52 8.67
N ALA A 42 -2.57 17.82 8.23
CA ALA A 42 -3.22 17.12 7.12
C ALA A 42 -2.40 17.17 5.82
N SER A 43 -1.69 18.28 5.56
CA SER A 43 -0.79 18.42 4.40
C SER A 43 0.41 17.46 4.47
N LEU A 44 0.78 17.01 5.67
CA LEU A 44 1.83 16.01 5.89
C LEU A 44 1.31 14.58 5.75
N GLN A 45 0.02 14.34 5.51
CA GLN A 45 -0.54 12.98 5.42
C GLN A 45 -0.82 12.51 4.00
N ASP A 46 -0.25 13.19 3.00
CA ASP A 46 -0.39 12.78 1.61
C ASP A 46 0.12 11.33 1.42
N PRO A 47 -0.77 10.36 1.12
CA PRO A 47 -0.38 8.97 0.94
C PRO A 47 0.48 8.73 -0.31
N LEU A 48 0.50 9.67 -1.26
CA LEU A 48 1.27 9.58 -2.50
C LEU A 48 2.73 10.03 -2.34
N ARG A 49 3.18 10.30 -1.12
CA ARG A 49 4.60 10.54 -0.86
C ARG A 49 5.44 9.35 -1.28
N LEU A 50 6.55 9.64 -1.97
CA LEU A 50 7.47 8.62 -2.49
C LEU A 50 7.98 7.65 -1.41
N ALA A 51 8.13 8.10 -0.17
CA ALA A 51 8.54 7.24 0.94
C ALA A 51 7.52 6.12 1.24
N ALA A 52 6.22 6.43 1.23
CA ALA A 52 5.17 5.44 1.47
C ALA A 52 5.10 4.42 0.31
N LEU A 53 5.07 4.90 -0.92
CA LEU A 53 5.08 4.05 -2.12
C LEU A 53 6.34 3.17 -2.19
N GLY A 54 7.49 3.71 -1.79
CA GLY A 54 8.75 2.97 -1.71
C GLY A 54 8.70 1.80 -0.73
N LEU A 55 8.14 2.01 0.48
CA LEU A 55 7.95 0.92 1.45
C LEU A 55 6.92 -0.10 0.99
N ILE A 56 5.81 0.34 0.38
CA ILE A 56 4.81 -0.58 -0.19
C ILE A 56 5.48 -1.47 -1.25
N ARG A 57 6.25 -0.88 -2.17
CA ARG A 57 6.98 -1.64 -3.19
C ARG A 57 7.97 -2.62 -2.56
N HIS A 58 8.72 -2.19 -1.55
CA HIS A 58 9.67 -3.05 -0.86
C HIS A 58 8.99 -4.28 -0.24
N VAL A 59 7.88 -4.08 0.48
CA VAL A 59 7.09 -5.18 1.06
C VAL A 59 6.55 -6.11 -0.02
N VAL A 60 5.97 -5.56 -1.09
CA VAL A 60 5.42 -6.35 -2.21
C VAL A 60 6.50 -7.17 -2.91
N THR A 61 7.66 -6.57 -3.21
CA THR A 61 8.78 -7.28 -3.85
C THR A 61 9.29 -8.42 -2.98
N HIS A 62 9.47 -8.18 -1.68
CA HIS A 62 9.94 -9.20 -0.76
C HIS A 62 8.96 -10.36 -0.58
N ALA A 63 7.68 -10.04 -0.42
CA ALA A 63 6.63 -11.04 -0.29
C ALA A 63 6.47 -11.88 -1.57
N SER A 64 6.55 -11.25 -2.74
CA SER A 64 6.55 -11.95 -4.03
C SER A 64 7.69 -12.95 -4.14
N ALA A 65 8.91 -12.59 -3.71
CA ALA A 65 10.05 -13.50 -3.72
C ALA A 65 9.89 -14.71 -2.78
N ARG A 66 8.95 -14.64 -1.83
CA ARG A 66 8.65 -15.69 -0.85
C ARG A 66 7.31 -16.38 -1.09
N ASN A 67 6.63 -16.07 -2.20
CA ASN A 67 5.28 -16.55 -2.50
C ASN A 67 4.27 -16.27 -1.37
N ILE A 68 4.39 -15.10 -0.73
CA ILE A 68 3.45 -14.64 0.30
C ILE A 68 2.50 -13.62 -0.33
N ASP A 69 1.20 -13.85 -0.16
CA ASP A 69 0.17 -12.94 -0.62
C ASP A 69 0.19 -11.61 0.15
N VAL A 70 0.01 -10.50 -0.57
CA VAL A 70 -0.02 -9.15 0.00
C VAL A 70 -1.28 -8.42 -0.43
N SER A 71 -2.01 -7.85 0.53
CA SER A 71 -3.03 -6.85 0.26
C SER A 71 -2.71 -5.50 0.91
N LEU A 72 -3.45 -4.46 0.54
CA LEU A 72 -3.46 -3.18 1.23
C LEU A 72 -4.86 -2.83 1.69
N CYS A 73 -4.96 -2.35 2.93
CA CYS A 73 -6.17 -1.77 3.51
C CYS A 73 -5.93 -0.31 3.94
N GLY A 74 -7.01 0.36 4.31
CA GLY A 74 -7.02 1.78 4.66
C GLY A 74 -7.36 2.68 3.48
N ASP A 75 -7.20 3.99 3.68
CA ASP A 75 -7.78 5.02 2.83
C ASP A 75 -7.16 5.01 1.42
N MET A 76 -5.88 4.63 1.31
CA MET A 76 -5.21 4.44 0.02
C MET A 76 -5.89 3.39 -0.87
N ALA A 77 -6.43 2.31 -0.28
CA ALA A 77 -7.12 1.28 -1.06
C ALA A 77 -8.48 1.77 -1.60
N ALA A 78 -9.10 2.73 -0.91
CA ALA A 78 -10.41 3.27 -1.26
C ALA A 78 -10.33 4.54 -2.14
N ASP A 79 -9.16 5.16 -2.28
CA ASP A 79 -8.96 6.38 -3.06
C ASP A 79 -8.54 6.08 -4.51
N PRO A 80 -9.40 6.37 -5.52
CA PRO A 80 -9.09 6.21 -6.94
C PRO A 80 -7.77 6.87 -7.38
N ARG A 81 -7.37 7.99 -6.74
CA ARG A 81 -6.14 8.73 -7.07
C ARG A 81 -4.88 7.93 -6.71
N CYS A 82 -4.98 7.04 -5.73
CA CYS A 82 -3.86 6.21 -5.27
C CYS A 82 -3.64 4.98 -6.16
N ILE A 83 -4.68 4.52 -6.86
CA ILE A 83 -4.68 3.25 -7.59
C ILE A 83 -3.54 3.14 -8.62
N PRO A 84 -3.27 4.13 -9.50
CA PRO A 84 -2.18 4.01 -10.46
C PRO A 84 -0.81 3.81 -9.78
N ALA A 85 -0.57 4.57 -8.70
CA ALA A 85 0.68 4.48 -7.95
C ALA A 85 0.82 3.14 -7.22
N LEU A 86 -0.27 2.63 -6.63
CA LEU A 86 -0.30 1.32 -5.97
C LEU A 86 -0.09 0.17 -6.97
N LEU A 87 -0.69 0.22 -8.15
CA LEU A 87 -0.47 -0.80 -9.19
C LEU A 87 0.99 -0.81 -9.66
N ALA A 88 1.61 0.37 -9.76
CA ALA A 88 3.03 0.54 -10.11
C ALA A 88 4.00 0.02 -9.03
N THR A 89 3.57 -0.18 -7.78
CA THR A 89 4.40 -0.87 -6.77
C THR A 89 4.39 -2.39 -6.93
N GLY A 90 3.55 -2.93 -7.83
CA GLY A 90 3.34 -4.36 -8.01
C GLY A 90 2.18 -4.93 -7.18
N LEU A 91 1.49 -4.10 -6.39
CA LEU A 91 0.35 -4.54 -5.57
C LEU A 91 -0.81 -5.01 -6.45
N ARG A 92 -1.47 -6.11 -6.07
CA ARG A 92 -2.60 -6.70 -6.83
C ARG A 92 -3.86 -6.95 -6.01
N ALA A 93 -3.80 -6.88 -4.69
CA ALA A 93 -4.95 -7.05 -3.82
C ALA A 93 -5.21 -5.81 -2.97
N LEU A 94 -6.47 -5.36 -2.97
CA LEU A 94 -6.94 -4.23 -2.18
C LEU A 94 -8.12 -4.69 -1.30
N SER A 95 -8.13 -4.26 -0.04
CA SER A 95 -9.21 -4.49 0.91
C SER A 95 -9.89 -3.16 1.23
N LEU A 96 -11.14 -3.01 0.78
CA LEU A 96 -11.90 -1.77 0.88
C LEU A 96 -13.39 -2.03 1.09
N ALA A 97 -14.08 -1.03 1.64
CA ALA A 97 -15.52 -1.10 1.86
C ALA A 97 -16.30 -1.21 0.53
N PRO A 98 -17.46 -1.91 0.49
CA PRO A 98 -18.25 -2.08 -0.73
C PRO A 98 -18.57 -0.77 -1.47
N ALA A 99 -18.82 0.31 -0.73
CA ALA A 99 -19.13 1.63 -1.30
C ALA A 99 -18.01 2.20 -2.19
N ALA A 100 -16.74 1.85 -1.93
CA ALA A 100 -15.60 2.33 -2.72
C ALA A 100 -15.30 1.45 -3.96
N GLN A 101 -15.89 0.25 -4.05
CA GLN A 101 -15.54 -0.74 -5.10
C GLN A 101 -15.77 -0.24 -6.52
N ALA A 102 -16.87 0.46 -6.77
CA ALA A 102 -17.19 0.95 -8.11
C ALA A 102 -16.14 1.97 -8.60
N ALA A 103 -15.79 2.93 -7.76
CA ALA A 103 -14.80 3.96 -8.08
C ALA A 103 -13.40 3.37 -8.27
N VAL A 104 -12.98 2.47 -7.38
CA VAL A 104 -11.67 1.79 -7.48
C VAL A 104 -11.59 0.90 -8.72
N ARG A 105 -12.64 0.13 -9.04
CA ARG A 105 -12.68 -0.69 -10.26
C ARG A 105 -12.56 0.16 -11.53
N SER A 106 -13.23 1.31 -11.57
CA SER A 106 -13.10 2.26 -12.68
C SER A 106 -11.67 2.79 -12.82
N ALA A 107 -11.01 3.12 -11.71
CA ALA A 107 -9.61 3.56 -11.71
C ALA A 107 -8.65 2.46 -12.18
N ILE A 108 -8.88 1.20 -11.78
CA ILE A 108 -8.12 0.05 -12.28
C ILE A 108 -8.33 -0.12 -13.79
N ALA A 109 -9.57 -0.05 -14.27
CA ALA A 109 -9.90 -0.20 -15.69
C ALA A 109 -9.30 0.92 -16.57
N GLY A 110 -9.15 2.12 -16.02
CA GLY A 110 -8.52 3.26 -16.68
C GLY A 110 -6.99 3.27 -16.61
N PHE A 111 -6.36 2.33 -15.89
CA PHE A 111 -4.90 2.30 -15.76
C PHE A 111 -4.24 1.92 -17.09
N SER A 112 -3.38 2.81 -17.60
CA SER A 112 -2.64 2.61 -18.87
C SER A 112 -1.12 2.56 -18.67
N GLY A 113 -0.65 2.52 -17.42
CA GLY A 113 0.78 2.43 -17.13
C GLY A 113 1.33 1.02 -17.31
N GLU A 114 2.65 0.91 -17.38
CA GLU A 114 3.31 -0.39 -17.32
C GLU A 114 3.21 -0.96 -15.91
N LEU A 115 2.77 -2.21 -15.84
CA LEU A 115 2.83 -2.98 -14.62
C LEU A 115 4.25 -3.51 -14.43
N PRO A 116 4.79 -3.52 -13.20
CA PRO A 116 6.08 -4.16 -12.95
C PRO A 116 6.01 -5.61 -13.41
N GLU A 117 7.07 -6.10 -14.05
CA GLU A 117 7.20 -7.53 -14.34
C GLU A 117 7.00 -8.30 -13.03
N SER A 118 6.09 -9.27 -13.04
CA SER A 118 6.01 -10.24 -11.95
C SER A 118 7.39 -10.87 -11.85
N ALA A 119 7.98 -10.85 -10.65
CA ALA A 119 9.20 -11.62 -10.37
C ALA A 119 8.93 -13.04 -10.87
N SER A 120 9.61 -13.42 -11.96
CA SER A 120 9.41 -14.70 -12.61
C SER A 120 9.80 -15.78 -11.60
N ASN A 121 8.88 -16.72 -11.36
CA ASN A 121 9.11 -17.91 -10.55
C ASN A 121 10.22 -18.78 -11.15
#